data_AF-A0A6J7A0K4-F1
#
_entry.id   AF-A0A6J7A0K4-F1
#
_cell.length_a   1.000
_cell.length_b   1.000
_cell.length_c   1.000
_cell.angle_alpha   90.00
_cell.angle_beta   90.00
_cell.angle_gamma   90.00
#
_symmetry.space_group_name_H-M   'P 1'
#
loop_
_entity.id
_entity.type
_entity.pdbx_description
1 polymer ?
#
loop_
_entity_poly.entity_id
_entity_poly.type
_entity_poly.pdbx_seq_one_letter_code
_entity_poly.pdbx_strand_id
1 'polypeptide(L)'
;MNGWSNMSQLEILGNDGKAVLYASRDGENVKLEFEYYGRSPGESDLEVIYTIWSSQYDFIREKYSASETQDIMKMLQFISDTGRGEEFRNDLRSGVIKSERFSWMSFGD
;
A
#
# COMPACT_ATOMS: atom_id res chain seq x y z
N MET A 1 4.51 -31.25 0.75
CA MET A 1 3.23 -30.51 0.70
C MET A 1 3.51 -29.07 1.09
N ASN A 2 3.35 -28.20 0.09
CA ASN A 2 3.18 -26.74 0.07
C ASN A 2 3.89 -25.91 1.14
N GLY A 3 5.09 -25.44 0.80
CA GLY A 3 5.76 -24.34 1.48
C GLY A 3 5.08 -23.02 1.13
N TRP A 4 4.32 -22.48 2.07
CA TRP A 4 3.92 -21.08 2.09
C TRP A 4 5.11 -20.30 2.65
N SER A 5 6.07 -19.95 1.80
CA SER A 5 7.06 -18.94 2.16
C SER A 5 6.33 -17.61 2.26
N ASN A 6 6.05 -17.16 3.50
CA ASN A 6 5.67 -15.78 3.83
C ASN A 6 6.53 -14.82 3.01
N MET A 7 5.98 -14.26 1.92
CA MET A 7 6.60 -13.07 1.33
C MET A 7 6.34 -11.94 2.33
N SER A 8 7.39 -11.45 2.96
CA SER A 8 7.35 -10.36 3.92
C SER A 8 6.69 -9.13 3.29
N GLN A 9 5.40 -8.93 3.57
CA GLN A 9 4.74 -7.67 3.27
C GLN A 9 5.38 -6.57 4.12
N LEU A 10 5.58 -5.41 3.53
CA LEU A 10 6.02 -4.21 4.23
C LEU A 10 4.79 -3.48 4.75
N GLU A 11 4.72 -3.26 6.06
CA GLU A 11 3.71 -2.40 6.66
C GLU A 11 4.09 -0.92 6.48
N ILE A 12 3.21 -0.18 5.82
CA ILE A 12 3.30 1.28 5.74
C ILE A 12 2.46 1.85 6.88
N LEU A 13 3.12 2.48 7.84
CA LEU A 13 2.51 2.93 9.07
C LEU A 13 1.93 4.34 8.94
N GLY A 14 0.74 4.54 9.50
CA GLY A 14 0.15 5.85 9.74
C GLY A 14 0.80 6.55 10.93
N ASN A 15 0.38 7.79 11.18
CA ASN A 15 0.88 8.60 12.29
C ASN A 15 0.52 8.05 13.68
N ASP A 16 -0.44 7.12 13.75
CA ASP A 16 -0.87 6.43 14.97
C ASP A 16 -0.09 5.12 15.21
N GLY A 17 0.90 4.81 14.36
CA GLY A 17 1.71 3.61 14.43
C GLY A 17 1.02 2.35 13.92
N LYS A 18 -0.19 2.44 13.35
CA LYS A 18 -0.88 1.30 12.74
C LYS A 18 -0.61 1.24 11.24
N ALA A 19 -0.59 0.03 10.69
CA ALA A 19 -0.52 -0.16 9.25
C ALA A 19 -1.74 0.48 8.56
N VAL A 20 -1.48 1.32 7.57
CA VAL A 20 -2.50 1.92 6.70
C VAL A 20 -2.51 1.28 5.30
N LEU A 21 -1.42 0.64 4.92
CA LEU A 21 -1.25 -0.14 3.69
C LEU A 21 -0.27 -1.29 3.93
N TYR A 22 -0.47 -2.41 3.23
CA TYR A 22 0.50 -3.51 3.16
C TYR A 22 1.08 -3.60 1.76
N ALA A 23 2.40 -3.55 1.64
CA ALA A 23 3.10 -3.51 0.36
C ALA A 23 3.78 -4.83 0.02
N SER A 24 3.59 -5.29 -1.21
CA SER A 24 4.25 -6.49 -1.75
C SER A 24 4.74 -6.26 -3.18
N ARG A 25 5.85 -6.92 -3.55
CA ARG A 25 6.34 -6.88 -4.92
C ARG A 25 5.41 -7.64 -5.86
N ASP A 26 5.20 -7.09 -7.05
CA ASP A 26 4.45 -7.72 -8.14
C ASP A 26 5.25 -7.59 -9.45
N GLY A 27 6.26 -8.45 -9.59
CA GLY A 27 7.26 -8.30 -10.65
C GLY A 27 8.04 -7.00 -10.51
N GLU A 28 7.98 -6.13 -11.51
CA GLU A 28 8.58 -4.79 -11.48
C GLU A 28 7.69 -3.75 -10.76
N ASN A 29 6.42 -4.08 -10.56
CA ASN A 29 5.42 -3.24 -9.92
C ASN A 29 5.37 -3.48 -8.41
N VAL A 30 4.57 -2.68 -7.71
CA VAL A 30 4.23 -2.91 -6.31
C VAL A 30 2.72 -2.94 -6.13
N LYS A 31 2.24 -3.92 -5.37
CA LYS A 31 0.86 -4.03 -4.90
C LYS A 31 0.76 -3.46 -3.49
N LEU A 32 -0.29 -2.69 -3.27
CA LEU A 32 -0.62 -2.11 -1.98
C LEU A 32 -2.05 -2.50 -1.61
N GLU A 33 -2.20 -3.15 -0.47
CA GLU A 33 -3.46 -3.64 0.05
C GLU A 33 -3.93 -2.75 1.20
N PHE A 34 -5.21 -2.39 1.18
CA PHE A 34 -5.93 -1.76 2.28
C PHE A 34 -7.15 -2.61 2.59
N GLU A 35 -7.26 -3.04 3.85
CA GLU A 35 -8.40 -3.82 4.35
C GLU A 35 -9.20 -2.98 5.34
N TYR A 36 -10.51 -2.89 5.09
CA TYR A 36 -11.49 -2.41 6.06
C TYR A 36 -12.40 -3.57 6.44
N TYR A 37 -12.32 -3.97 7.70
CA TYR A 37 -13.19 -5.01 8.26
C TYR A 37 -14.39 -4.36 8.96
N GLY A 38 -15.58 -4.78 8.55
CA GLY A 38 -16.81 -4.41 9.23
C GLY A 38 -16.80 -4.91 10.68
N ARG A 39 -17.09 -4.04 11.65
CA ARG A 39 -17.03 -4.38 13.09
C ARG A 39 -18.39 -4.68 13.71
N SER A 40 -19.47 -4.53 12.95
CA SER A 40 -20.85 -4.70 13.41
C SER A 40 -21.66 -5.55 12.42
N PRO A 41 -22.72 -6.25 12.87
CA PRO A 41 -23.66 -6.91 11.97
C PRO A 41 -24.21 -5.92 10.93
N GLY A 42 -24.06 -6.26 9.64
CA GLY A 42 -24.45 -5.41 8.52
C GLY A 42 -23.36 -4.47 7.99
N GLU A 43 -22.17 -4.44 8.60
CA GLU A 43 -20.99 -3.81 7.99
C GLU A 43 -20.32 -4.79 7.03
N SER A 44 -19.93 -4.29 5.86
CA SER A 44 -19.24 -5.06 4.83
C SER A 44 -17.73 -5.01 5.02
N ASP A 45 -17.07 -6.11 4.66
CA ASP A 45 -15.62 -6.11 4.47
C ASP A 45 -15.32 -5.49 3.10
N LEU A 46 -14.33 -4.60 3.06
CA LEU A 46 -13.86 -3.94 1.86
C LEU A 46 -12.35 -4.13 1.78
N GLU A 47 -11.90 -4.73 0.68
CA GLU A 47 -10.50 -4.72 0.31
C GLU A 47 -10.30 -3.80 -0.90
N VAL A 48 -9.25 -3.00 -0.85
CA VAL A 48 -8.79 -2.18 -1.97
C VAL A 48 -7.34 -2.52 -2.25
N ILE A 49 -7.07 -2.86 -3.52
CA ILE A 49 -5.73 -3.15 -4.01
C ILE A 49 -5.34 -2.04 -5.01
N TYR A 50 -4.17 -1.46 -4.79
CA TYR A 50 -3.54 -0.54 -5.72
C TYR A 50 -2.29 -1.20 -6.34
N THR A 51 -2.18 -1.19 -7.66
CA THR A 51 -0.96 -1.60 -8.36
C THR A 51 -0.27 -0.37 -8.91
N ILE A 52 0.89 -0.02 -8.36
CA ILE A 52 1.73 1.07 -8.85
C ILE A 52 2.72 0.51 -9.85
N TRP A 53 2.69 1.05 -11.06
CA TRP A 53 3.66 0.69 -12.10
C TRP A 53 5.03 1.32 -11.84
N SER A 54 6.10 0.64 -12.27
CA SER A 54 7.48 1.13 -12.14
C SER A 54 7.70 2.53 -12.74
N SER A 55 6.90 2.92 -13.73
CA SER A 55 6.89 4.27 -14.32
C SER A 55 6.51 5.40 -13.36
N GLN A 56 5.99 5.09 -12.17
CA GLN A 56 5.65 6.08 -11.13
C GLN A 56 6.73 6.20 -10.05
N TYR A 57 7.77 5.35 -10.07
CA TYR A 57 8.74 5.31 -8.97
C TYR A 57 9.55 6.59 -8.86
N ASP A 58 9.93 7.21 -9.98
CA ASP A 58 10.62 8.50 -9.96
C ASP A 58 9.75 9.62 -9.39
N PHE A 59 8.46 9.65 -9.73
CA PHE A 59 7.52 10.61 -9.15
C PHE A 59 7.39 10.45 -7.63
N ILE A 60 7.27 9.21 -7.16
CA ILE A 60 7.21 8.90 -5.71
C ILE A 60 8.53 9.33 -5.05
N ARG A 61 9.67 8.97 -5.64
CA ARG A 61 11.01 9.33 -5.15
C ARG A 61 11.16 10.82 -4.95
N GLU A 62 10.77 11.62 -5.95
CA GLU A 62 10.84 13.08 -5.91
C GLU A 62 9.90 13.67 -4.86
N LYS A 63 8.61 13.29 -4.89
CA LYS A 63 7.59 13.83 -3.97
C LYS A 63 7.87 13.51 -2.50
N TYR A 64 8.44 12.35 -2.23
CA TYR A 64 8.78 11.93 -0.88
C TYR A 64 10.21 12.27 -0.47
N SER A 65 11.00 12.87 -1.37
CA SER A 65 12.43 13.16 -1.14
C SER A 65 13.23 11.92 -0.75
N ALA A 66 12.84 10.75 -1.26
CA ALA A 66 13.49 9.46 -1.02
C ALA A 66 14.68 9.25 -1.99
N SER A 67 15.47 10.29 -2.24
CA SER A 67 16.43 10.38 -3.35
C SER A 67 17.60 9.38 -3.28
N GLU A 68 17.82 8.74 -2.13
CA GLU A 68 18.95 7.84 -1.89
C GLU A 68 18.74 6.42 -2.45
N THR A 69 17.56 6.09 -2.97
CA THR A 69 17.28 4.75 -3.49
C THR A 69 16.41 4.75 -4.74
N GLN A 70 16.66 3.78 -5.62
CA GLN A 70 15.79 3.47 -6.76
C GLN A 70 14.84 2.30 -6.48
N ASP A 71 14.99 1.64 -5.32
CA ASP A 71 14.16 0.51 -4.95
C ASP A 71 12.86 1.00 -4.30
N ILE A 72 11.73 0.75 -4.95
CA ILE A 72 10.40 1.12 -4.43
C ILE A 72 10.14 0.58 -3.03
N MET A 73 10.56 -0.63 -2.68
CA MET A 73 10.29 -1.17 -1.35
C MET A 73 11.07 -0.39 -0.28
N LYS A 74 12.28 0.07 -0.60
CA LYS A 74 13.05 0.96 0.29
C LYS A 74 12.45 2.36 0.37
N MET A 75 11.92 2.88 -0.74
CA MET A 75 11.18 4.15 -0.73
C MET A 75 9.94 4.06 0.16
N LEU A 76 9.16 2.99 0.05
CA LEU A 76 7.97 2.75 0.88
C LEU A 76 8.34 2.59 2.36
N GLN A 77 9.45 1.91 2.67
CA GLN A 77 9.96 1.82 4.03
C GLN A 77 10.31 3.21 4.56
N PHE A 78 11.04 4.01 3.78
CA PHE A 78 11.37 5.39 4.15
C PHE A 78 10.13 6.25 4.39
N ILE A 79 9.09 6.12 3.56
CA ILE A 79 7.80 6.80 3.74
C ILE A 79 7.14 6.39 5.06
N SER A 80 7.20 5.10 5.40
CA SER A 80 6.71 4.56 6.67
C SER A 80 7.50 5.13 7.85
N ASP A 81 8.83 5.04 7.82
CA ASP A 81 9.75 5.47 8.89
C ASP A 81 9.68 6.98 9.16
N THR A 82 9.34 7.78 8.15
CA THR A 82 9.17 9.23 8.26
C THR A 82 7.75 9.65 8.67
N GLY A 83 6.87 8.68 8.97
CA GLY A 83 5.49 8.94 9.42
C GLY A 83 4.57 9.49 8.33
N ARG A 84 4.91 9.29 7.05
CA ARG A 84 4.18 9.83 5.89
C ARG A 84 3.21 8.82 5.26
N GLY A 85 2.93 7.70 5.93
CA GLY A 85 2.04 6.65 5.38
C GLY A 85 0.62 7.13 5.07
N GLU A 86 0.03 7.99 5.90
CA GLU A 86 -1.31 8.56 5.62
C GLU A 86 -1.31 9.55 4.45
N GLU A 87 -0.23 10.32 4.27
CA GLU A 87 -0.06 11.16 3.08
C GLU A 87 -0.03 10.28 1.83
N PHE A 88 0.78 9.22 1.87
CA PHE A 88 0.94 8.27 0.77
C PHE A 88 -0.36 7.55 0.41
N ARG A 89 -1.10 7.08 1.41
CA ARG A 89 -2.43 6.51 1.22
C ARG A 89 -3.41 7.51 0.59
N ASN A 90 -3.38 8.77 1.00
CA ASN A 90 -4.23 9.81 0.41
C ASN A 90 -3.85 10.14 -1.03
N ASP A 91 -2.56 10.15 -1.37
CA ASP A 91 -2.09 10.36 -2.75
C ASP A 91 -2.55 9.23 -3.69
N LEU A 92 -2.55 7.99 -3.21
CA LEU A 92 -3.11 6.85 -3.97
C LEU A 92 -4.62 6.98 -4.14
N ARG A 93 -5.34 7.28 -3.06
CA ARG A 93 -6.80 7.42 -3.07
C ARG A 93 -7.28 8.56 -3.97
N SER A 94 -6.52 9.65 -4.04
CA SER A 94 -6.84 10.83 -4.85
C SER A 94 -6.32 10.73 -6.29
N GLY A 95 -5.50 9.74 -6.62
CA GLY A 95 -4.91 9.55 -7.95
C GLY A 95 -3.73 10.48 -8.25
N VAL A 96 -3.16 11.13 -7.23
CA VAL A 96 -1.89 11.88 -7.34
C VAL A 96 -0.77 10.94 -7.76
N ILE A 97 -0.72 9.76 -7.14
CA ILE A 97 0.09 8.64 -7.63
C ILE A 97 -0.81 7.81 -8.54
N LYS A 98 -0.40 7.64 -9.80
CA LYS A 98 -1.19 6.83 -10.74
C LYS A 98 -1.02 5.35 -10.40
N SER A 99 -2.13 4.63 -10.35
CA SER A 99 -2.15 3.20 -10.09
C SER A 99 -3.36 2.57 -10.73
N GLU A 100 -3.28 1.28 -11.04
CA GLU A 100 -4.48 0.48 -11.21
C GLU A 100 -5.16 0.31 -9.84
N ARG A 101 -6.49 0.35 -9.80
CA ARG A 101 -7.26 0.14 -8.59
C ARG A 101 -8.27 -0.98 -8.80
N PHE A 102 -8.19 -1.98 -7.94
CA PHE A 102 -9.21 -3.01 -7.79
C PHE A 102 -9.81 -2.93 -6.39
N SER A 103 -11.10 -3.21 -6.27
CA SER A 103 -11.75 -3.30 -4.96
C SER A 103 -12.87 -4.32 -5.00
N TRP A 104 -13.01 -5.07 -3.93
CA TRP A 104 -14.12 -5.98 -3.74
C TRP A 104 -14.72 -5.79 -2.36
N MET A 105 -16.01 -6.09 -2.25
CA MET A 105 -16.77 -5.97 -1.03
C MET A 105 -17.44 -7.31 -0.75
N SER A 106 -17.35 -7.80 0.47
CA SER A 106 -18.10 -8.96 0.94
C SER A 106 -19.09 -8.54 2.01
N PHE A 107 -20.27 -9.15 1.98
CA PHE A 107 -21.30 -8.96 2.98
C PHE A 107 -21.31 -10.21 3.86
N GLY A 108 -21.33 -10.02 5.18
CA GLY A 108 -21.62 -11.12 6.10
C GLY A 108 -23.08 -11.54 5.95
N ASP A 109 -23.33 -12.85 5.89
CA ASP A 109 -24.67 -13.45 5.87
C ASP A 109 -25.46 -13.20 7.17
#